data_AF-A0A4Y5RDH1-F1
#
_entry.id   AF-A0A4Y5RDH1-F1
#
_cell.length_a   1.000
_cell.length_b   1.000
_cell.length_c   1.000
_cell.angle_alpha   90.00
_cell.angle_beta   90.00
_cell.angle_gamma   90.00
#
_symmetry.space_group_name_H-M   'P 1'
#
loop_
_entity.id
_entity.type
_entity.pdbx_description
1 polymer ?
#
loop_
_entity_poly.entity_id
_entity_poly.type
_entity_poly.pdbx_seq_one_letter_code
_entity_poly.pdbx_strand_id
1 'polypeptide(L)'
;MDISSSRHVREAEKPRHHRSHGGFIAFEYCCGGENNTEFKKDTEEPIEALKKCVDELKEEDEWIMYGNPTKDPFSCETSKKLKDQFNCFFNCIMRVRGLLREDGTDDIEKWEVFVSERLAFPWLKDLALVALNKCIDNKDYSWIQNGDKLKCNPRALDVNHCLWKEIVVTCPEEHFVKNAYCKRVKESLKEFE
;
A
#
# COMPACT_ATOMS: atom_id res chain seq x y z
N MET A 1 -37.41 -40.17 -15.49
CA MET A 1 -36.68 -39.25 -14.60
C MET A 1 -35.56 -38.68 -15.43
N ASP A 2 -35.74 -37.50 -16.02
CA ASP A 2 -34.70 -36.81 -16.78
C ASP A 2 -34.61 -35.38 -16.26
N ILE A 3 -33.56 -35.10 -15.49
CA ILE A 3 -33.25 -33.76 -15.00
C ILE A 3 -32.27 -33.14 -16.01
N SER A 4 -32.82 -32.36 -16.93
CA SER A 4 -32.06 -31.49 -17.82
C SER A 4 -31.45 -30.34 -17.00
N SER A 5 -30.15 -30.44 -16.71
CA SER A 5 -29.39 -29.36 -16.08
C SER A 5 -28.95 -28.37 -17.16
N SER A 6 -29.71 -27.29 -17.32
CA SER A 6 -29.27 -26.15 -18.12
C SER A 6 -28.18 -25.39 -17.36
N ARG A 7 -26.92 -25.52 -17.79
CA ARG A 7 -25.85 -24.64 -17.33
C ARG A 7 -26.16 -23.22 -17.81
N HIS A 8 -26.50 -22.33 -16.89
CA HIS A 8 -26.45 -20.90 -17.13
C HIS A 8 -25.00 -20.52 -17.47
N VAL A 9 -24.73 -20.27 -18.75
CA VAL A 9 -23.51 -19.58 -19.18
C VAL A 9 -23.67 -18.14 -18.68
N ARG A 10 -22.93 -17.77 -17.62
CA ARG A 10 -22.79 -16.36 -17.26
C ARG A 10 -22.19 -15.64 -18.47
N GLU A 11 -22.89 -14.63 -18.97
CA GLU A 11 -22.32 -13.68 -19.91
C GLU A 11 -20.98 -13.19 -19.35
N ALA A 12 -19.94 -13.21 -20.18
CA ALA A 12 -18.65 -12.67 -19.80
C ALA A 12 -18.82 -11.17 -19.55
N GLU A 13 -18.78 -10.78 -18.27
CA GLU A 13 -18.56 -9.39 -17.88
C GLU A 13 -17.38 -8.85 -18.70
N LYS A 14 -17.52 -7.61 -19.19
CA LYS A 14 -16.48 -6.86 -19.90
C LYS A 14 -15.10 -7.15 -19.31
N PRO A 15 -14.03 -7.24 -20.13
CA PRO A 15 -12.70 -7.53 -19.63
C PRO A 15 -12.39 -6.54 -18.51
N ARG A 16 -12.19 -7.09 -17.30
CA ARG A 16 -11.69 -6.30 -16.18
C ARG A 16 -10.36 -5.75 -16.66
N HIS A 17 -10.31 -4.48 -17.02
CA HIS A 17 -9.04 -3.83 -17.24
C HIS A 17 -8.24 -4.08 -15.97
N HIS A 18 -7.09 -4.75 -16.09
CA HIS A 18 -6.07 -4.74 -15.06
C HIS A 18 -5.66 -3.28 -14.92
N ARG A 19 -6.37 -2.56 -14.05
CA ARG A 19 -6.07 -1.17 -13.74
C ARG A 19 -4.69 -1.21 -13.10
N SER A 20 -3.81 -0.32 -13.56
CA SER A 20 -2.56 0.00 -12.90
C SER A 20 -2.86 0.12 -11.41
N HIS A 21 -2.40 -0.84 -10.61
CA HIS A 21 -2.46 -0.69 -9.17
C HIS A 21 -1.68 0.58 -8.86
N GLY A 22 -2.37 1.63 -8.39
CA GLY A 22 -1.73 2.85 -7.90
C GLY A 22 -0.61 2.43 -6.97
N GLY A 23 0.57 3.05 -7.11
CA GLY A 23 1.84 2.52 -6.60
C GLY A 23 1.90 2.37 -5.07
N PHE A 24 2.95 2.88 -4.43
CA PHE A 24 3.08 2.80 -2.97
C PHE A 24 2.00 3.57 -2.19
N ILE A 25 0.98 4.13 -2.83
CA ILE A 25 -0.09 4.91 -2.20
C ILE A 25 -1.45 4.40 -2.70
N ALA A 26 -2.17 3.66 -1.86
CA ALA A 26 -3.41 2.98 -2.25
C ALA A 26 -4.71 3.75 -1.93
N PHE A 27 -4.62 4.99 -1.47
CA PHE A 27 -5.80 5.77 -1.05
C PHE A 27 -6.62 6.36 -2.21
N GLU A 28 -6.09 6.23 -3.42
CA GLU A 28 -6.53 6.90 -4.64
C GLU A 28 -8.02 6.60 -4.97
N TYR A 29 -8.57 5.45 -4.58
CA TYR A 29 -9.90 5.07 -5.08
C TYR A 29 -11.11 5.57 -4.27
N CYS A 30 -10.97 5.80 -2.96
CA CYS A 30 -12.15 6.06 -2.11
C CYS A 30 -12.38 7.52 -1.74
N CYS A 31 -11.35 8.38 -1.84
CA CYS A 31 -11.49 9.81 -1.59
C CYS A 31 -11.03 10.61 -2.82
N GLY A 32 -11.92 11.35 -3.47
CA GLY A 32 -11.62 12.10 -4.70
C GLY A 32 -11.87 11.33 -6.01
N GLY A 33 -12.14 10.02 -5.94
CA GLY A 33 -12.50 9.19 -7.09
C GLY A 33 -11.32 8.80 -7.99
N GLU A 34 -11.61 8.12 -9.11
CA GLU A 34 -10.62 7.43 -9.97
C GLU A 34 -9.57 8.34 -10.63
N ASN A 35 -9.77 9.66 -10.61
CA ASN A 35 -8.89 10.65 -11.26
C ASN A 35 -8.21 11.57 -10.23
N ASN A 36 -8.10 11.14 -8.98
CA ASN A 36 -7.53 11.98 -7.92
C ASN A 36 -6.01 11.98 -7.89
N THR A 37 -5.35 11.28 -8.82
CA THR A 37 -3.90 11.28 -8.96
C THR A 37 -3.44 11.87 -10.27
N GLU A 38 -2.37 12.66 -10.17
CA GLU A 38 -1.61 13.09 -11.33
C GLU A 38 -0.65 11.95 -11.66
N PHE A 39 -1.07 11.00 -12.49
CA PHE A 39 -0.13 10.10 -13.15
C PHE A 39 0.71 10.92 -14.12
N LYS A 40 1.72 11.64 -13.61
CA LYS A 40 2.83 12.08 -14.44
C LYS A 40 3.47 10.80 -14.96
N LYS A 41 3.50 10.64 -16.29
CA LYS A 41 4.22 9.56 -16.98
C LYS A 41 5.69 9.40 -16.53
N ASP A 42 6.22 10.37 -15.78
CA ASP A 42 7.55 10.38 -15.20
C ASP A 42 7.71 9.57 -13.91
N THR A 43 6.66 8.92 -13.39
CA THR A 43 6.81 7.89 -12.36
C THR A 43 6.94 6.51 -13.00
N GLU A 44 7.93 6.31 -13.87
CA GLU A 44 8.68 5.07 -13.69
C GLU A 44 9.18 5.17 -12.25
N GLU A 45 8.65 4.37 -11.33
CA GLU A 45 9.46 4.07 -10.15
C GLU A 45 10.84 3.75 -10.70
N PRO A 46 11.92 4.44 -10.26
CA PRO A 46 13.19 4.29 -10.95
C PRO A 46 13.41 2.79 -11.00
N ILE A 47 13.34 2.19 -12.20
CA ILE A 47 13.32 0.73 -12.31
C ILE A 47 14.58 0.19 -11.62
N GLU A 48 15.62 1.03 -11.59
CA GLU A 48 16.82 0.95 -10.79
C GLU A 48 16.62 0.91 -9.26
N ALA A 49 15.79 1.78 -8.67
CA ALA A 49 15.44 1.73 -7.24
C ALA A 49 14.71 0.42 -6.89
N LEU A 50 13.75 0.01 -7.73
CA LEU A 50 13.07 -1.27 -7.56
C LEU A 50 14.04 -2.45 -7.66
N LYS A 51 14.87 -2.47 -8.70
CA LYS A 51 15.90 -3.51 -8.91
C LYS A 51 16.86 -3.56 -7.73
N LYS A 52 17.40 -2.41 -7.30
CA LYS A 52 18.29 -2.32 -6.15
C LYS A 52 17.64 -2.91 -4.90
N CYS A 53 16.40 -2.53 -4.59
CA CYS A 53 15.72 -3.02 -3.40
C CYS A 53 15.33 -4.50 -3.50
N VAL A 54 15.00 -5.02 -4.68
CA VAL A 54 14.80 -6.47 -4.89
C VAL A 54 16.13 -7.22 -4.71
N ASP A 55 17.22 -6.69 -5.24
CA ASP A 55 18.56 -7.29 -5.12
C ASP A 55 19.04 -7.34 -3.66
N GLU A 56 18.75 -6.32 -2.84
CA GLU A 56 19.01 -6.32 -1.38
C GLU A 56 18.20 -7.40 -0.62
N LEU A 57 17.09 -7.88 -1.20
CA LEU A 57 16.20 -8.87 -0.60
C LEU A 57 16.37 -10.28 -1.16
N LYS A 58 17.27 -10.47 -2.13
CA LYS A 58 17.58 -11.79 -2.68
C LYS A 58 18.23 -12.64 -1.59
N GLU A 59 17.39 -13.36 -0.86
CA GLU A 59 17.80 -14.56 -0.17
C GLU A 59 17.77 -15.71 -1.18
N GLU A 60 18.82 -16.53 -1.21
CA GLU A 60 18.82 -17.81 -1.93
C GLU A 60 17.83 -18.76 -1.24
N ASP A 61 16.54 -18.55 -1.48
CA ASP A 61 15.47 -19.38 -0.97
C ASP A 61 14.88 -20.21 -2.12
N GLU A 62 15.06 -21.53 -2.05
CA GLU A 62 14.55 -22.48 -3.04
C GLU A 62 13.03 -22.33 -3.28
N TRP A 63 12.26 -21.90 -2.28
CA TRP A 63 10.83 -21.68 -2.45
C TRP A 63 10.54 -20.45 -3.32
N ILE A 64 11.23 -19.32 -3.09
CA ILE A 64 11.05 -18.11 -3.91
C ILE A 64 11.48 -18.36 -5.36
N MET A 65 12.55 -19.14 -5.55
CA MET A 65 13.17 -19.34 -6.86
C MET A 65 12.52 -20.45 -7.69
N TYR A 66 12.10 -21.54 -7.05
CA TYR A 66 11.69 -22.76 -7.75
C TYR A 66 10.34 -23.33 -7.28
N GLY A 67 9.77 -22.79 -6.20
CA GLY A 67 8.60 -23.37 -5.53
C GLY A 67 8.97 -24.70 -4.89
N ASN A 68 9.09 -24.77 -3.57
CA ASN A 68 9.37 -26.04 -2.89
C ASN A 68 8.04 -26.79 -2.68
N PRO A 69 7.76 -27.89 -3.39
CA PRO A 69 6.48 -28.60 -3.32
C PRO A 69 6.24 -29.30 -1.98
N THR A 70 7.26 -29.34 -1.10
CA THR A 70 7.19 -29.98 0.22
C THR A 70 6.98 -29.00 1.38
N LYS A 71 7.01 -27.68 1.13
CA LYS A 71 6.77 -26.65 2.14
C LYS A 71 5.42 -25.99 1.94
N ASP A 72 4.64 -25.83 3.01
CA ASP A 72 3.39 -25.06 2.99
C ASP A 72 3.67 -23.56 2.81
N PRO A 73 3.24 -22.94 1.69
CA PRO A 73 3.44 -21.51 1.46
C PRO A 73 2.65 -20.62 2.43
N PHE A 74 1.62 -21.17 3.09
CA PHE A 74 0.76 -20.44 4.02
C PHE A 74 1.10 -20.73 5.49
N SER A 75 2.24 -21.37 5.76
CA SER A 75 2.71 -21.58 7.13
C SER A 75 2.94 -20.24 7.86
N CYS A 76 2.84 -20.25 9.19
CA CYS A 76 3.12 -19.06 10.00
C CYS A 76 4.54 -18.53 9.78
N GLU A 77 5.52 -19.42 9.60
CA GLU A 77 6.92 -19.07 9.35
C GLU A 77 7.06 -18.37 7.99
N THR A 78 6.51 -18.95 6.93
CA THR A 78 6.51 -18.35 5.59
C THR A 78 5.82 -17.00 5.59
N SER A 79 4.66 -16.90 6.26
CA SER A 79 3.90 -15.65 6.37
C SER A 79 4.69 -14.55 7.11
N LYS A 80 5.41 -14.89 8.18
CA LYS A 80 6.30 -13.95 8.89
C LYS A 80 7.44 -13.49 7.98
N LYS A 81 8.09 -14.41 7.28
CA LYS A 81 9.17 -14.10 6.34
C LYS A 81 8.72 -13.16 5.22
N LEU A 82 7.56 -13.42 4.62
CA LEU A 82 7.00 -12.56 3.57
C LEU A 82 6.65 -11.15 4.09
N LYS A 83 6.08 -11.05 5.31
CA LYS A 83 5.83 -9.76 5.96
C LYS A 83 7.12 -8.98 6.19
N ASP A 84 8.16 -9.64 6.69
CA ASP A 84 9.47 -9.01 6.90
C ASP A 84 10.11 -8.55 5.58
N GLN A 85 10.05 -9.38 4.53
CA GLN A 85 10.56 -9.03 3.20
C GLN A 85 9.80 -7.82 2.62
N PHE A 86 8.47 -7.80 2.73
CA PHE A 86 7.66 -6.68 2.29
C PHE A 86 8.00 -5.39 3.04
N ASN A 87 8.18 -5.48 4.36
CA ASN A 87 8.61 -4.36 5.20
C ASN A 87 10.00 -3.85 4.79
N CYS A 88 10.96 -4.75 4.59
CA CYS A 88 12.31 -4.39 4.14
C CYS A 88 12.32 -3.77 2.75
N PHE A 89 11.49 -4.26 1.84
CA PHE A 89 11.30 -3.68 0.51
C PHE A 89 10.81 -2.23 0.58
N PHE A 90 9.75 -1.98 1.35
CA PHE A 90 9.22 -0.64 1.57
C PHE A 90 10.26 0.29 2.20
N ASN A 91 10.95 -0.17 3.24
CA ASN A 91 12.00 0.59 3.89
C ASN A 91 13.13 0.98 2.91
N CYS A 92 13.61 0.03 2.09
CA CYS A 92 14.62 0.33 1.08
C CYS A 92 14.14 1.38 0.09
N ILE A 93 12.94 1.21 -0.47
CA ILE A 93 12.40 2.13 -1.47
C ILE A 93 12.23 3.54 -0.92
N MET A 94 11.73 3.69 0.30
CA MET A 94 11.56 5.01 0.91
C MET A 94 12.89 5.68 1.27
N ARG A 95 13.92 4.91 1.65
CA ARG A 95 15.29 5.43 1.81
C ARG A 95 15.89 5.90 0.49
N VAL A 96 15.74 5.12 -0.59
CA VAL A 96 16.23 5.52 -1.93
C VAL A 96 15.55 6.82 -2.39
N ARG A 97 14.30 7.04 -2.00
CA ARG A 97 13.55 8.29 -2.28
C ARG A 97 13.91 9.45 -1.35
N GLY A 98 14.75 9.22 -0.34
CA GLY A 98 15.10 10.22 0.67
C GLY A 98 13.96 10.58 1.61
N LEU A 99 12.88 9.79 1.67
CA LEU A 99 11.78 10.01 2.63
C LEU A 99 12.18 9.61 4.04
N LEU A 100 13.15 8.70 4.15
CA LEU A 100 13.81 8.34 5.39
C LEU A 100 15.25 8.83 5.35
N ARG A 101 15.69 9.48 6.42
CA ARG A 101 17.09 9.83 6.66
C ARG A 101 17.91 8.58 6.96
N GLU A 102 19.24 8.73 7.01
CA GLU A 102 20.16 7.62 7.28
C GLU A 102 19.93 6.95 8.64
N ASP A 103 19.47 7.72 9.63
CA ASP A 103 19.10 7.22 10.96
C ASP A 103 17.72 6.55 11.01
N GLY A 104 16.99 6.53 9.89
CA GLY A 104 15.66 5.96 9.77
C GLY A 104 14.51 6.87 10.22
N THR A 105 14.78 8.16 10.49
CA THR A 105 13.74 9.16 10.78
C THR A 105 13.15 9.76 9.50
N ASP A 106 11.95 10.34 9.58
CA ASP A 106 11.26 10.91 8.41
C ASP A 106 11.84 12.25 7.98
N ASP A 107 12.12 12.39 6.69
CA ASP A 107 12.33 13.69 6.08
C ASP A 107 10.99 14.33 5.70
N ILE A 108 10.46 15.16 6.59
CA ILE A 108 9.12 15.76 6.48
C ILE A 108 8.98 16.54 5.17
N GLU A 109 9.94 17.38 4.80
CA GLU A 109 9.89 18.17 3.57
C GLU A 109 9.79 17.26 2.33
N LYS A 110 10.56 16.16 2.31
CA LYS A 110 10.50 15.17 1.23
C LYS A 110 9.18 14.41 1.20
N TRP A 111 8.61 14.09 2.36
CA TRP A 111 7.28 13.48 2.47
C TRP A 111 6.18 14.41 1.96
N GLU A 112 6.20 15.69 2.33
CA GLU A 112 5.20 16.67 1.88
C GLU A 112 5.20 16.83 0.36
N VAL A 113 6.39 16.91 -0.25
CA VAL A 113 6.55 16.93 -1.71
C VAL A 113 6.02 15.62 -2.32
N PHE A 114 6.46 14.48 -1.79
CA PHE A 114 6.08 13.15 -2.30
C PHE A 114 4.58 12.91 -2.29
N VAL A 115 3.88 13.37 -1.25
CA VAL A 115 2.42 13.23 -1.13
C VAL A 115 1.72 14.24 -2.04
N SER A 116 2.14 15.50 -2.04
CA SER A 116 1.44 16.58 -2.76
C SER A 116 1.55 16.47 -4.28
N GLU A 117 2.69 16.02 -4.80
CA GLU A 117 2.92 15.90 -6.25
C GLU A 117 2.10 14.78 -6.91
N ARG A 118 1.62 13.82 -6.12
CA ARG A 118 0.86 12.67 -6.63
C ARG A 118 -0.63 12.95 -6.77
N LEU A 119 -1.12 14.01 -6.15
CA LEU A 119 -2.55 14.30 -6.04
C LEU A 119 -2.98 15.33 -7.06
N ALA A 120 -4.15 15.13 -7.66
CA ALA A 120 -4.69 16.03 -8.68
C ALA A 120 -5.42 17.23 -8.09
N PHE A 121 -6.05 17.07 -6.94
CA PHE A 121 -6.92 18.10 -6.39
C PHE A 121 -6.25 18.89 -5.25
N PRO A 122 -6.27 20.24 -5.28
CA PRO A 122 -5.74 21.06 -4.19
C PRO A 122 -6.32 20.72 -2.81
N TRP A 123 -7.64 20.54 -2.73
CA TRP A 123 -8.31 20.19 -1.47
C TRP A 123 -7.82 18.84 -0.89
N LEU A 124 -7.45 17.90 -1.77
CA LEU A 124 -6.94 16.60 -1.36
C LEU A 124 -5.48 16.68 -0.93
N LYS A 125 -4.69 17.58 -1.54
CA LYS A 125 -3.31 17.90 -1.10
C LYS A 125 -3.35 18.44 0.33
N ASP A 126 -4.20 19.42 0.60
CA ASP A 126 -4.34 20.01 1.94
C ASP A 126 -4.74 18.95 2.98
N LEU A 127 -5.74 18.12 2.65
CA LEU A 127 -6.17 17.01 3.50
C LEU A 127 -5.03 16.02 3.77
N ALA A 128 -4.28 15.66 2.73
CA ALA A 128 -3.18 14.70 2.81
C ALA A 128 -1.99 15.25 3.63
N LEU A 129 -1.70 16.55 3.55
CA LEU A 129 -0.65 17.19 4.35
C LEU A 129 -1.01 17.27 5.83
N VAL A 130 -2.28 17.53 6.16
CA VAL A 130 -2.78 17.46 7.54
C VAL A 130 -2.66 16.02 8.08
N ALA A 131 -3.10 15.03 7.28
CA ALA A 131 -2.98 13.62 7.63
C ALA A 131 -1.52 13.18 7.79
N LEU A 132 -0.62 13.61 6.90
CA LEU A 132 0.80 13.29 6.95
C LEU A 132 1.43 13.75 8.27
N ASN A 133 1.20 14.99 8.68
CA ASN A 133 1.74 15.51 9.94
C ASN A 133 1.27 14.68 11.14
N LYS A 134 -0.02 14.35 11.19
CA LYS A 134 -0.58 13.46 12.23
C LYS A 134 0.11 12.08 12.23
N CYS A 135 0.36 11.52 11.05
CA CYS A 135 0.97 10.20 10.91
C CYS A 135 2.47 10.18 11.22
N ILE A 136 3.19 11.28 10.93
CA ILE A 136 4.58 11.43 11.35
C ILE A 136 4.68 11.61 12.87
N ASP A 137 3.70 12.26 13.51
CA ASP A 137 3.73 12.38 14.98
C ASP A 137 3.38 11.06 15.69
N ASN A 138 2.60 10.19 15.05
CA ASN A 138 2.31 8.86 15.58
C ASN A 138 3.54 7.94 15.47
N LYS A 139 3.99 7.36 16.58
CA LYS A 139 5.13 6.43 16.63
C LYS A 139 4.74 5.01 17.06
N ASP A 140 3.45 4.68 16.99
CA ASP A 140 2.95 3.35 17.29
C ASP A 140 2.97 2.44 16.04
N TYR A 141 3.95 1.54 16.01
CA TYR A 141 4.12 0.54 14.95
C TYR A 141 3.66 -0.87 15.37
N SER A 142 2.88 -0.98 16.46
CA SER A 142 2.50 -2.27 17.06
C SER A 142 1.78 -3.20 16.09
N TRP A 143 0.99 -2.65 15.16
CA TRP A 143 0.28 -3.42 14.14
C TRP A 143 1.21 -4.14 13.15
N ILE A 144 2.44 -3.65 12.96
CA ILE A 144 3.47 -4.25 12.11
C ILE A 144 4.30 -5.25 12.92
N GLN A 145 4.60 -4.92 14.18
CA GLN A 145 5.44 -5.71 15.08
C GLN A 145 4.68 -6.94 15.61
N ASN A 146 4.60 -8.02 14.81
CA ASN A 146 4.00 -9.29 15.22
C ASN A 146 4.92 -10.11 16.14
N GLY A 147 5.22 -9.59 17.34
CA GLY A 147 5.89 -10.29 18.45
C GLY A 147 7.41 -10.45 18.35
N ASP A 148 7.97 -10.52 17.13
CA ASP A 148 9.42 -10.60 16.89
C ASP A 148 9.99 -9.23 16.49
N LYS A 149 11.28 -9.00 16.77
CA LYS A 149 11.98 -7.78 16.34
C LYS A 149 12.07 -7.75 14.82
N LEU A 150 11.45 -6.74 14.20
CA LEU A 150 11.50 -6.56 12.74
C LEU A 150 12.94 -6.39 12.26
N LYS A 151 13.27 -7.03 11.13
CA LYS A 151 14.60 -6.92 10.49
C LYS A 151 14.89 -5.51 9.97
N CYS A 152 13.86 -4.82 9.48
CA CYS A 152 13.96 -3.49 8.89
C CYS A 152 13.07 -2.49 9.61
N ASN A 153 13.44 -1.22 9.52
CA ASN A 153 12.67 -0.12 10.12
C ASN A 153 11.26 -0.05 9.49
N PRO A 154 10.18 -0.23 10.26
CA PRO A 154 8.81 -0.20 9.75
C PRO A 154 8.26 1.19 9.45
N ARG A 155 9.03 2.23 9.77
CA ARG A 155 8.54 3.61 9.81
C ARG A 155 7.82 4.05 8.55
N ALA A 156 8.45 3.85 7.41
CA ALA A 156 7.90 4.26 6.12
C ALA A 156 6.56 3.57 5.78
N LEU A 157 6.47 2.27 6.06
CA LEU A 157 5.25 1.51 5.82
C LEU A 157 4.12 1.98 6.74
N ASP A 158 4.46 2.29 7.98
CA ASP A 158 3.51 2.83 8.96
C ASP A 158 2.96 4.20 8.58
N VAL A 159 3.84 5.17 8.28
CA VAL A 159 3.41 6.52 7.86
C VAL A 159 2.52 6.42 6.62
N ASN A 160 2.87 5.55 5.68
CA ASN A 160 2.07 5.33 4.47
C ASN A 160 0.68 4.73 4.77
N HIS A 161 0.61 3.71 5.61
CA HIS A 161 -0.65 3.09 6.01
C HIS A 161 -1.53 4.06 6.80
N CYS A 162 -0.95 4.78 7.76
CA CYS A 162 -1.62 5.82 8.53
C CYS A 162 -2.17 6.91 7.60
N LEU A 163 -1.36 7.41 6.65
CA LEU A 163 -1.78 8.45 5.71
C LEU A 163 -3.00 8.01 4.90
N TRP A 164 -2.99 6.78 4.39
CA TRP A 164 -4.15 6.20 3.72
C TRP A 164 -5.39 6.15 4.61
N LYS A 165 -5.23 5.63 5.84
CA LYS A 165 -6.32 5.55 6.82
C LYS A 165 -6.92 6.92 7.08
N GLU A 166 -6.10 7.90 7.42
CA GLU A 166 -6.52 9.26 7.76
C GLU A 166 -7.26 9.91 6.59
N ILE A 167 -6.73 9.84 5.37
CA ILE A 167 -7.38 10.41 4.17
C ILE A 167 -8.76 9.77 3.95
N VAL A 168 -8.89 8.45 4.07
CA VAL A 168 -10.17 7.76 3.82
C VAL A 168 -11.20 8.07 4.91
N VAL A 169 -10.79 8.05 6.18
CA VAL A 169 -11.69 8.27 7.32
C VAL A 169 -12.17 9.72 7.37
N THR A 170 -11.29 10.68 7.09
CA THR A 170 -11.56 12.12 7.14
C THR A 170 -12.08 12.69 5.81
N CYS A 171 -12.17 11.88 4.76
CA CYS A 171 -12.66 12.31 3.46
C CYS A 171 -14.05 12.99 3.55
N PRO A 172 -14.22 14.22 3.01
CA PRO A 172 -15.50 14.90 2.94
C PRO A 172 -16.55 14.08 2.17
N GLU A 173 -17.80 14.13 2.62
CA GLU A 173 -18.88 13.28 2.11
C GLU A 173 -19.24 13.57 0.64
N GLU A 174 -19.01 14.81 0.20
CA GLU A 174 -19.14 15.27 -1.18
C GLU A 174 -18.05 14.73 -2.11
N HIS A 175 -16.90 14.34 -1.56
CA HIS A 175 -15.75 13.82 -2.29
C HIS A 175 -15.53 12.32 -2.09
N PHE A 176 -16.31 11.70 -1.20
CA PHE A 176 -16.23 10.27 -0.90
C PHE A 176 -17.00 9.42 -1.91
N VAL A 177 -16.35 8.35 -2.41
CA VAL A 177 -16.96 7.43 -3.37
C VAL A 177 -17.94 6.48 -2.66
N LYS A 178 -19.24 6.59 -2.95
CA LYS A 178 -20.31 5.90 -2.19
C LYS A 178 -20.62 4.47 -2.63
N ASN A 179 -19.64 3.75 -3.20
CA ASN A 179 -19.83 2.34 -3.59
C ASN A 179 -19.68 1.40 -2.38
N ALA A 180 -20.13 0.14 -2.52
CA ALA A 180 -20.12 -0.82 -1.43
C ALA A 180 -18.70 -1.17 -0.93
N TYR A 181 -17.68 -1.08 -1.80
CA TYR A 181 -16.29 -1.33 -1.42
C TYR A 181 -15.76 -0.23 -0.50
N CYS A 182 -15.88 1.04 -0.90
CA CYS A 182 -15.36 2.16 -0.12
C CYS A 182 -16.07 2.34 1.21
N LYS A 183 -17.39 2.06 1.28
CA LYS A 183 -18.12 2.02 2.55
C LYS A 183 -17.51 1.01 3.52
N ARG A 184 -17.33 -0.25 3.09
CA ARG A 184 -16.69 -1.29 3.91
C ARG A 184 -15.27 -0.91 4.34
N VAL A 185 -14.47 -0.34 3.43
CA VAL A 185 -13.11 0.12 3.76
C VAL A 185 -13.15 1.20 4.85
N LYS A 186 -14.00 2.23 4.70
CA LYS A 186 -14.11 3.32 5.69
C LYS A 186 -14.63 2.82 7.04
N GLU A 187 -15.55 1.86 7.05
CA GLU A 187 -16.04 1.21 8.26
C GLU A 187 -14.93 0.41 8.95
N SER A 188 -14.26 -0.51 8.25
CA SER A 188 -13.18 -1.32 8.82
C SER A 188 -12.04 -0.46 9.38
N LEU A 189 -11.67 0.63 8.69
CA LEU A 189 -10.60 1.52 9.15
C LEU A 189 -10.93 2.26 10.46
N LYS A 190 -12.22 2.48 10.75
CA LYS A 190 -12.67 3.06 12.03
C LYS A 190 -12.69 2.05 13.17
N GLU A 191 -12.81 0.76 12.86
CA GLU A 191 -12.81 -0.32 13.86
C GLU A 191 -11.39 -0.67 14.36
N PHE A 192 -10.33 -0.25 13.65
CA PHE A 192 -8.93 -0.35 14.08
C PHE A 192 -8.49 0.83 14.98
N GLU A 193 -9.38 1.33 15.84
CA GLU A 193 -9.09 2.27 16.94
C GLU A 193 -9.22 1.57 18.29
#